data_AF-A0A8J3JSQ5-F1
#
_entry.id   AF-A0A8J3JSQ5-F1
#
_cell.length_a   1.000
_cell.length_b   1.000
_cell.length_c   1.000
_cell.angle_alpha   90.00
_cell.angle_beta   90.00
_cell.angle_gamma   90.00
#
_symmetry.space_group_name_H-M   'P 1'
#
loop_
_entity.id
_entity.type
_entity.pdbx_description
1 polymer ?
#
loop_
_entity_poly.entity_id
_entity_poly.type
_entity_poly.pdbx_seq_one_letter_code
_entity_poly.pdbx_strand_id
1 'polypeptide(L)'
;MSTAISRYADAPTATLTVSDGRGGRREVRYLLRRAPTMEVALESGVLIRHRVRADDRLDLLAARYLGDPCAYWHICDANAALDPDALVGPAAEGSTILIPGG
;
A
#
# COMPACT_ATOMS: atom_id res chain seq x y z
N MET A 1 12.35 10.82 9.69
CA MET A 1 11.88 9.74 10.58
C MET A 1 10.56 9.27 10.04
N SER A 2 10.49 8.03 9.53
CA SER A 2 9.25 7.45 8.98
C SER A 2 8.36 7.07 10.17
N THR A 3 7.34 7.86 10.45
CA THR A 3 6.38 7.62 11.54
C THR A 3 5.62 6.32 11.28
N ALA A 4 5.22 5.62 12.35
CA ALA A 4 4.65 4.26 12.41
C ALA A 4 3.40 3.95 11.55
N ILE A 5 2.96 4.89 10.70
CA ILE A 5 1.79 4.80 9.81
C ILE A 5 2.20 4.67 8.33
N SER A 6 3.50 4.64 8.04
CA SER A 6 4.05 4.54 6.68
C SER A 6 4.05 3.09 6.19
N ARG A 7 3.49 2.86 4.99
CA ARG A 7 3.49 1.57 4.27
C ARG A 7 4.86 0.89 4.18
N TYR A 8 5.95 1.68 4.26
CA TYR A 8 7.33 1.21 4.17
C TYR A 8 8.10 1.28 5.49
N ALA A 9 7.42 1.41 6.64
CA ALA A 9 8.08 1.48 7.94
C ALA A 9 9.06 0.31 8.17
N ASP A 10 8.68 -0.90 7.73
CA ASP A 10 9.51 -2.11 7.86
C ASP A 10 10.25 -2.49 6.57
N ALA A 11 10.26 -1.63 5.55
CA ALA A 11 10.93 -1.96 4.30
C ALA A 11 12.46 -2.02 4.50
N PRO A 12 13.13 -3.13 4.15
CA PRO A 12 14.56 -3.25 4.32
C PRO A 12 15.27 -2.24 3.42
N THR A 13 16.35 -1.65 3.92
CA THR A 13 17.10 -0.63 3.20
C THR A 13 18.35 -1.23 2.56
N ALA A 14 18.63 -0.86 1.30
CA ALA A 14 19.83 -1.25 0.57
C ALA A 14 20.66 -0.02 0.15
N THR A 15 21.95 -0.24 -0.12
CA THR A 15 22.88 0.83 -0.53
C THR A 15 23.43 0.50 -1.91
N LEU A 16 23.26 1.42 -2.86
CA LEU A 16 23.84 1.34 -4.20
C LEU A 16 25.02 2.31 -4.27
N THR A 17 26.20 1.80 -4.63
CA THR A 17 27.34 2.66 -4.96
C THR A 17 27.21 3.13 -6.39
N VAL A 18 27.06 4.43 -6.60
CA VAL A 18 26.93 5.05 -7.92
C VAL A 18 28.13 5.96 -8.16
N SER A 19 28.64 5.98 -9.39
CA SER A 19 29.64 6.97 -9.80
C SER A 19 29.06 8.38 -9.67
N ASP A 20 29.79 9.29 -9.05
CA ASP A 20 29.32 10.66 -8.79
C ASP A 20 29.47 11.62 -10.00
N GLY A 21 29.97 11.11 -11.13
CA GLY A 21 30.24 11.87 -12.35
C GLY A 21 31.51 12.74 -12.30
N ARG A 22 32.25 12.74 -11.17
CA ARG A 22 33.50 13.49 -10.97
C ARG A 22 34.71 12.59 -10.66
N GLY A 23 34.55 11.28 -10.84
CA GLY A 23 35.59 10.28 -10.56
C GLY A 23 35.57 9.73 -9.13
N GLY A 24 34.63 10.18 -8.30
CA GLY A 24 34.35 9.62 -6.98
C GLY A 24 33.20 8.62 -6.99
N ARG A 25 32.95 8.03 -5.82
CA ARG A 25 31.84 7.12 -5.56
C ARG A 25 30.90 7.77 -4.55
N ARG A 26 29.60 7.75 -4.82
CA ARG A 26 28.56 8.13 -3.84
C ARG A 26 27.75 6.90 -3.45
N GLU A 27 27.43 6.81 -2.16
CA GLU A 27 26.49 5.81 -1.65
C GLU A 27 25.08 6.39 -1.69
N VAL A 28 24.16 5.68 -2.34
CA VAL A 28 22.74 6.02 -2.39
C VAL A 28 21.98 4.96 -1.61
N ARG A 29 21.37 5.36 -0.50
CA ARG A 29 20.50 4.50 0.32
C ARG A 29 19.08 4.52 -0.23
N TYR A 30 18.49 3.35 -0.47
CA TYR A 30 17.15 3.20 -1.03
C TYR A 30 16.37 2.08 -0.32
N LEU A 31 15.04 2.18 -0.29
CA LEU A 31 14.19 1.13 0.26
C LEU A 31 14.01 0.02 -0.76
N LEU A 32 14.13 -1.23 -0.33
CA LEU A 32 13.78 -2.39 -1.14
C LEU A 32 12.26 -2.46 -1.30
N ARG A 33 11.83 -2.97 -2.46
CA ARG A 33 10.41 -3.12 -2.77
C ARG A 33 9.80 -4.19 -1.85
N ARG A 34 8.83 -3.79 -1.03
CA ARG A 34 7.91 -4.71 -0.35
C ARG A 34 6.82 -5.13 -1.34
N ALA A 35 6.65 -6.43 -1.54
CA ALA A 35 5.51 -6.96 -2.27
C ALA A 35 4.28 -6.97 -1.34
N PRO A 36 3.08 -6.56 -1.79
CA PRO A 36 1.87 -6.74 -1.01
C PRO A 36 1.61 -8.25 -0.85
N THR A 37 1.60 -8.75 0.38
CA THR A 37 1.28 -10.15 0.69
C THR A 37 -0.08 -10.23 1.36
N MET A 38 -0.94 -11.13 0.86
CA MET A 38 -2.27 -11.39 1.44
C MET A 38 -2.20 -11.84 2.92
N GLU A 39 -1.06 -12.36 3.37
CA GLU A 39 -0.84 -12.78 4.76
C GLU A 39 -1.10 -11.65 5.76
N VAL A 40 -0.66 -10.42 5.47
CA VAL A 40 -0.87 -9.27 6.38
C VAL A 40 -2.35 -8.91 6.53
N ALA A 41 -3.17 -9.16 5.51
CA ALA A 41 -4.60 -8.90 5.59
C ALA A 41 -5.40 -10.01 6.29
N LEU A 42 -4.88 -11.25 6.27
CA LEU A 42 -5.47 -12.38 6.98
C LEU A 42 -5.20 -12.30 8.50
N GLU A 43 -4.10 -11.67 8.91
CA GLU A 43 -3.77 -11.43 10.33
C GLU A 43 -4.80 -10.53 11.04
N SER A 44 -5.47 -9.63 10.31
CA SER A 44 -6.55 -8.77 10.86
C SER A 44 -7.83 -9.53 11.26
N GLY A 45 -8.00 -10.80 10.86
CA GLY A 45 -9.08 -11.67 11.34
C GLY A 45 -10.49 -11.42 10.79
N VAL A 46 -10.81 -10.20 10.33
CA VAL A 46 -12.10 -9.87 9.69
C VAL A 46 -11.86 -9.30 8.29
N LEU A 47 -12.53 -9.85 7.28
CA LEU A 47 -12.50 -9.34 5.90
C LEU A 47 -13.92 -8.95 5.46
N ILE A 48 -14.12 -7.68 5.16
CA ILE A 48 -15.36 -7.14 4.60
C ILE A 48 -15.25 -7.13 3.08
N ARG A 49 -16.26 -7.65 2.39
CA ARG A 49 -16.35 -7.54 0.92
C ARG A 49 -17.08 -6.24 0.58
N HIS A 50 -16.38 -5.33 -0.09
CA HIS A 50 -16.97 -4.09 -0.58
C HIS A 50 -17.06 -4.12 -2.10
N ARG A 51 -18.24 -3.76 -2.63
CA ARG A 51 -18.45 -3.62 -4.07
C ARG A 51 -18.13 -2.20 -4.49
N VAL A 52 -17.15 -2.06 -5.38
CA VAL A 52 -16.65 -0.78 -5.87
C VAL A 52 -17.74 -0.05 -6.67
N ARG A 53 -17.91 1.24 -6.38
CA ARG A 53 -18.79 2.18 -7.06
C ARG A 53 -17.95 3.24 -7.79
N ALA A 54 -18.56 3.92 -8.77
CA ALA A 54 -17.90 4.97 -9.54
C ALA A 54 -17.25 6.08 -8.68
N ASP A 55 -17.85 6.41 -7.54
CA ASP A 55 -17.40 7.47 -6.64
C ASP A 55 -16.49 6.96 -5.49
N ASP A 56 -16.19 5.66 -5.45
CA ASP A 56 -15.31 5.11 -4.42
C ASP A 56 -13.87 5.60 -4.63
N ARG A 57 -13.28 6.11 -3.56
CA ARG A 57 -11.85 6.43 -3.47
C ARG A 57 -11.23 5.64 -2.35
N LEU A 58 -10.00 5.16 -2.56
CA LEU A 58 -9.34 4.30 -1.57
C LEU A 58 -9.15 5.00 -0.22
N ASP A 59 -8.85 6.30 -0.23
CA ASP A 59 -8.70 7.11 0.99
C ASP A 59 -10.02 7.25 1.78
N LEU A 60 -11.15 7.39 1.08
CA LEU A 60 -12.48 7.45 1.70
C LEU A 60 -12.91 6.10 2.27
N LEU A 61 -12.62 5.01 1.55
CA LEU A 61 -12.85 3.66 2.05
C LEU A 61 -11.99 3.38 3.28
N ALA A 62 -10.72 3.79 3.28
CA ALA A 62 -9.85 3.65 4.43
C ALA A 62 -10.36 4.45 5.65
N ALA A 63 -10.76 5.72 5.45
CA ALA A 63 -11.37 6.50 6.53
C ALA A 63 -12.65 5.86 7.08
N ARG A 64 -13.48 5.29 6.20
CA ARG A 64 -14.77 4.69 6.58
C ARG A 64 -14.63 3.36 7.31
N TYR A 65 -13.72 2.50 6.87
CA TYR A 65 -13.60 1.13 7.38
C TYR A 65 -12.47 0.96 8.41
N LEU A 66 -11.39 1.74 8.29
CA LEU A 66 -10.21 1.67 9.15
C LEU A 66 -10.08 2.86 10.10
N GLY A 67 -10.91 3.90 9.93
CA GLY A 67 -10.86 5.12 10.75
C GLY A 67 -9.71 6.07 10.42
N ASP A 68 -8.80 5.69 9.51
CA ASP A 68 -7.68 6.52 9.06
C ASP A 68 -7.58 6.53 7.52
N PRO A 69 -7.73 7.68 6.84
CA PRO A 69 -7.56 7.78 5.39
C PRO A 69 -6.14 7.41 4.92
N CYS A 70 -5.12 7.57 5.76
CA CYS A 70 -3.73 7.20 5.43
C CYS A 70 -3.49 5.69 5.44
N ALA A 71 -4.39 4.90 6.05
CA ALA A 71 -4.30 3.45 6.13
C ALA A 71 -4.79 2.72 4.86
N TYR A 72 -5.02 3.44 3.75
CA TYR A 72 -5.49 2.87 2.48
C TYR A 72 -4.61 1.73 1.96
N TRP A 73 -3.32 1.72 2.30
CA TRP A 73 -2.39 0.68 1.89
C TRP A 73 -2.71 -0.70 2.46
N HIS A 74 -3.43 -0.79 3.59
CA HIS A 74 -3.92 -2.08 4.10
C HIS A 74 -4.95 -2.70 3.16
N ILE A 75 -5.78 -1.89 2.50
CA ILE A 75 -6.73 -2.35 1.48
C ILE A 75 -5.97 -2.85 0.25
N CYS A 76 -4.92 -2.14 -0.17
CA CYS A 76 -4.06 -2.60 -1.26
C CYS A 76 -3.40 -3.95 -0.94
N ASP A 77 -2.80 -4.07 0.25
CA ASP A 77 -2.15 -5.31 0.68
C ASP A 77 -3.15 -6.48 0.76
N ALA A 78 -4.39 -6.23 1.23
CA ALA A 78 -5.47 -7.22 1.28
C ALA A 78 -5.92 -7.76 -0.07
N ASN A 79 -5.73 -7.00 -1.14
CA ASN A 79 -6.10 -7.41 -2.50
C ASN A 79 -4.87 -7.75 -3.35
N ALA A 80 -3.68 -7.87 -2.74
CA ALA A 80 -2.40 -8.04 -3.43
C ALA A 80 -2.17 -6.99 -4.55
N ALA A 81 -2.72 -5.80 -4.39
CA ALA A 81 -2.67 -4.73 -5.38
C ALA A 81 -1.46 -3.84 -5.14
N LEU A 82 -0.61 -3.74 -6.17
CA LEU A 82 0.50 -2.79 -6.17
C LEU A 82 0.03 -1.38 -6.53
N ASP A 83 -0.91 -1.30 -7.48
CA ASP A 83 -1.50 -0.06 -7.96
C ASP A 83 -2.84 0.19 -7.27
N PRO A 84 -3.00 1.27 -6.47
CA PRO A 84 -4.26 1.64 -5.84
C PRO A 84 -5.39 1.89 -6.84
N ASP A 85 -5.10 2.49 -8.00
CA ASP A 85 -6.08 2.80 -9.04
C ASP A 85 -6.59 1.53 -9.76
N ALA A 86 -5.95 0.38 -9.54
CA ALA A 86 -6.48 -0.90 -10.00
C ALA A 86 -7.66 -1.40 -9.15
N LEU A 87 -7.85 -0.86 -7.94
CA LEU A 87 -8.89 -1.29 -7.00
C LEU A 87 -10.14 -0.39 -6.98
N VAL A 88 -10.02 0.85 -7.45
CA VAL A 88 -11.10 1.85 -7.47
C VAL A 88 -11.10 2.64 -8.76
N GLY A 89 -12.18 3.36 -9.05
CA GLY A 89 -12.31 4.13 -10.28
C GLY A 89 -12.99 3.36 -11.43
N PRO A 90 -13.04 3.94 -12.65
CA PRO A 90 -13.93 3.47 -13.71
C PRO A 90 -13.66 2.04 -14.17
N ALA A 91 -12.40 1.61 -14.15
CA ALA A 91 -11.99 0.26 -14.58
C ALA A 91 -12.31 -0.82 -13.53
N ALA A 92 -12.45 -0.44 -12.26
CA ALA A 92 -12.73 -1.33 -11.15
C ALA A 92 -14.20 -1.29 -10.70
N GLU A 93 -15.02 -0.41 -11.28
CA GLU A 93 -16.44 -0.26 -10.93
C GLU A 93 -17.18 -1.61 -11.05
N GLY A 94 -17.94 -1.95 -10.02
CA GLY A 94 -18.70 -3.19 -9.94
C GLY A 94 -17.89 -4.40 -9.48
N SER A 95 -16.56 -4.32 -9.42
CA SER A 95 -15.70 -5.34 -8.83
C SER A 95 -15.87 -5.41 -7.31
N THR A 96 -15.44 -6.52 -6.70
CA THR A 96 -15.46 -6.70 -5.25
C THR A 96 -14.04 -6.73 -4.72
N ILE A 97 -13.76 -5.85 -3.76
CA ILE A 97 -12.48 -5.78 -3.07
C ILE A 97 -12.63 -6.21 -1.61
N LEU A 98 -11.55 -6.74 -1.05
CA LEU A 98 -11.43 -7.11 0.36
C LEU A 98 -10.96 -5.90 1.15
N ILE A 99 -11.69 -5.55 2.21
CA ILE A 99 -11.31 -4.51 3.15
C ILE A 99 -11.05 -5.21 4.50
N PRO A 100 -9.85 -5.08 5.08
CA PRO A 100 -9.61 -5.57 6.43
C PRO A 100 -10.52 -4.82 7.41
N GLY A 101 -11.27 -5.56 8.21
CA GLY A 101 -12.09 -5.03 9.28
C GLY A 101 -11.28 -4.92 10.56
N GLY A 102 -11.44 -3.80 11.28
CA GLY A 102 -10.97 -3.62 12.65
C GLY A 102 -11.99 -4.09 13.68
#